data_AF-A0A4C1XLM2-F1
#
_entry.id   AF-A0A4C1XLM2-F1
#
_cell.length_a   1.000
_cell.length_b   1.000
_cell.length_c   1.000
_cell.angle_alpha   90.00
_cell.angle_beta   90.00
_cell.angle_gamma   90.00
#
_symmetry.space_group_name_H-M   'P 1'
#
loop_
_entity.id
_entity.type
_entity.pdbx_description
1 polymer ?
#
loop_
_entity_poly.entity_id
_entity_poly.type
_entity_poly.pdbx_seq_one_letter_code
_entity_poly.pdbx_strand_id
1 'polypeptide(L)'
;MRSMKTKLQESMNQRFAYIQGHAALITWTLLDPRFKNTYLNSDEVDIATMTIENHMRIYADNSCETAGTSDQELSSSYRLFPYEKDGGLWDVHDKSTSQEIQSSDVSDKDDLSTHVKKNIEIYLAEPRLQRNADIYSYWDCSPFVSLRKVALKYLSAPPTTVSSEQLFSAAGQIYSDRRSNLLKENVDKLLFLTYNIRLFHYEY
;
A
#
# COMPACT_ATOMS: atom_id res chain seq x y z
N MET A 1 10.82 29.84 -21.48
CA MET A 1 9.92 28.76 -21.02
C MET A 1 10.22 27.37 -21.59
N ARG A 2 10.41 27.17 -22.91
CA ARG A 2 10.67 25.83 -23.49
C ARG A 2 11.87 25.08 -22.89
N SER A 3 12.98 25.77 -22.60
CA SER A 3 14.18 25.18 -21.98
C SER A 3 13.97 24.66 -20.54
N MET A 4 13.06 25.27 -19.77
CA MET A 4 12.79 24.84 -18.40
C MET A 4 11.95 23.56 -18.38
N LYS A 5 10.94 23.48 -19.25
CA LYS A 5 10.10 22.28 -19.41
C LYS A 5 10.96 21.07 -19.79
N THR A 6 11.86 21.23 -20.76
CA THR A 6 12.71 20.11 -21.24
C THR A 6 13.68 19.65 -20.15
N LYS A 7 14.34 20.59 -19.45
CA LYS A 7 15.25 20.26 -18.35
C LYS A 7 14.54 19.56 -17.18
N LEU A 8 13.33 20.00 -16.84
CA LEU A 8 12.53 19.36 -15.80
C LEU A 8 12.15 17.93 -16.21
N GLN A 9 11.65 17.75 -17.43
CA GLN A 9 11.29 16.44 -17.96
C GLN A 9 12.48 15.48 -17.98
N GLU A 10 13.64 15.95 -18.45
CA GLU A 10 14.88 15.17 -18.46
C GLU A 10 15.30 14.76 -17.05
N SER A 11 15.29 15.70 -16.11
CA SER A 11 15.62 15.39 -14.71
C SER A 11 14.62 14.43 -14.06
N MET A 12 13.33 14.51 -14.38
CA MET A 12 12.32 13.58 -13.86
C MET A 12 12.55 12.19 -14.44
N ASN A 13 12.74 12.08 -15.75
CA ASN A 13 13.01 10.80 -16.40
C ASN A 13 14.29 10.15 -15.86
N GLN A 14 15.36 10.92 -15.68
CA GLN A 14 16.61 10.41 -15.14
C GLN A 14 16.43 9.90 -13.70
N ARG A 15 15.74 10.66 -12.84
CA ARG A 15 15.58 10.30 -11.42
C ARG A 15 14.58 9.17 -11.23
N PHE A 16 13.52 9.10 -12.02
CA PHE A 16 12.45 8.12 -11.87
C PHE A 16 12.54 6.94 -12.84
N ALA A 17 13.61 6.85 -13.64
CA ALA A 17 13.84 5.70 -14.54
C ALA A 17 13.79 4.35 -13.80
N TYR A 18 14.24 4.32 -12.54
CA TYR A 18 14.22 3.09 -11.73
C TYR A 18 12.81 2.65 -11.30
N ILE A 19 11.83 3.56 -11.31
CA ILE A 19 10.45 3.26 -10.93
C ILE A 19 9.75 2.52 -12.07
N GLN A 20 10.05 2.91 -13.31
CA GLN A 20 9.50 2.29 -14.51
C GLN A 20 9.99 0.84 -14.60
N GLY A 21 9.05 -0.10 -14.67
CA GLY A 21 9.36 -1.54 -14.75
C GLY A 21 9.70 -2.21 -13.41
N HIS A 22 9.68 -1.50 -12.28
CA HIS A 22 9.92 -2.17 -11.00
C HIS A 22 8.66 -2.92 -10.53
N ALA A 23 8.68 -4.25 -10.66
CA ALA A 23 7.53 -5.12 -10.40
C ALA A 23 6.84 -4.89 -9.04
N ALA A 24 7.60 -4.58 -7.98
CA ALA A 24 7.03 -4.30 -6.66
C ALA A 24 6.21 -3.00 -6.62
N LEU A 25 6.67 -1.95 -7.29
CA LEU A 25 5.97 -0.66 -7.36
C LEU A 25 4.75 -0.73 -8.29
N ILE A 26 4.87 -1.49 -9.38
CA ILE A 26 3.75 -1.77 -10.28
C ILE A 26 2.66 -2.55 -9.52
N THR A 27 3.05 -3.61 -8.81
CA THR A 27 2.15 -4.42 -7.98
C THR A 27 1.50 -3.58 -6.87
N TRP A 28 2.27 -2.71 -6.22
CA TRP A 28 1.76 -1.75 -5.24
C TRP A 28 0.70 -0.83 -5.84
N THR A 29 0.96 -0.27 -7.01
CA THR A 29 0.04 0.66 -7.69
C THR A 29 -1.27 -0.03 -8.08
N LEU A 30 -1.19 -1.27 -8.57
CA LEU A 30 -2.37 -2.05 -8.92
C LEU A 30 -3.21 -2.38 -7.68
N LEU A 31 -2.58 -2.78 -6.57
CA LEU A 31 -3.24 -3.11 -5.31
C LEU A 31 -3.69 -1.88 -4.50
N ASP A 32 -3.33 -0.66 -4.89
CA ASP A 32 -3.87 0.53 -4.25
C ASP A 32 -5.25 0.85 -4.85
N PRO A 33 -6.35 0.75 -4.08
CA PRO A 33 -7.71 0.96 -4.59
C PRO A 33 -7.94 2.38 -5.09
N ARG A 34 -7.07 3.34 -4.75
CA ARG A 34 -7.14 4.73 -5.22
C ARG A 34 -6.58 4.89 -6.64
N PHE A 35 -5.66 4.02 -7.07
CA PHE A 35 -4.94 4.14 -8.33
C PHE A 35 -5.30 3.03 -9.33
N LYS A 36 -5.35 1.76 -8.88
CA LYS A 36 -5.63 0.58 -9.71
C LYS A 36 -4.78 0.56 -10.99
N ASN A 37 -5.39 0.34 -12.14
CA ASN A 37 -4.74 0.31 -13.46
C ASN A 37 -4.69 1.68 -14.16
N THR A 38 -5.08 2.79 -13.51
CA THR A 38 -5.23 4.10 -14.17
C THR A 38 -3.95 4.58 -14.88
N TYR A 39 -2.80 4.28 -14.29
CA TYR A 39 -1.49 4.77 -14.73
C TYR A 39 -0.57 3.65 -15.23
N LEU A 40 -1.13 2.45 -15.42
CA LEU A 40 -0.37 1.26 -15.82
C LEU A 40 -0.73 0.87 -17.25
N ASN A 41 0.28 0.44 -18.00
CA ASN A 41 0.08 -0.16 -19.32
C ASN A 41 -0.34 -1.63 -19.17
N SER A 42 -0.87 -2.24 -20.24
CA SER A 42 -1.29 -3.66 -20.24
C SER A 42 -0.18 -4.59 -19.75
N ASP A 43 1.04 -4.42 -20.27
CA ASP A 43 2.20 -5.24 -19.88
C ASP A 43 2.52 -5.12 -18.39
N GLU A 44 2.35 -3.93 -17.80
CA GLU A 44 2.59 -3.68 -16.38
C GLU A 44 1.51 -4.34 -15.51
N VAL A 45 0.25 -4.30 -15.96
CA VAL A 45 -0.86 -5.00 -15.30
C VAL A 45 -0.62 -6.51 -15.31
N ASP A 46 -0.13 -7.06 -16.42
CA ASP A 46 0.21 -8.48 -16.55
C ASP A 46 1.36 -8.88 -15.60
N ILE A 47 2.41 -8.06 -15.52
CA ILE A 47 3.52 -8.25 -14.58
C ILE A 47 3.04 -8.26 -13.12
N ALA A 48 2.18 -7.30 -12.75
CA ALA A 48 1.61 -7.25 -11.41
C ALA A 48 0.71 -8.45 -11.11
N THR A 49 -0.16 -8.83 -12.05
CA THR A 49 -1.04 -9.99 -11.91
C THR A 49 -0.24 -11.28 -11.69
N MET A 50 0.80 -11.50 -12.49
CA MET A 50 1.72 -12.63 -12.33
C MET A 50 2.44 -12.60 -10.98
N THR A 51 2.85 -11.42 -10.52
CA THR A 51 3.52 -11.25 -9.21
C THR A 51 2.58 -11.57 -8.05
N ILE A 52 1.33 -11.13 -8.13
CA ILE A 52 0.28 -11.42 -7.14
C ILE A 52 0.00 -12.92 -7.10
N GLU A 53 -0.19 -13.55 -8.25
CA GLU A 53 -0.42 -15.00 -8.35
C GLU A 53 0.73 -15.81 -7.74
N ASN A 54 1.98 -15.46 -8.06
CA ASN A 54 3.14 -16.15 -7.52
C ASN A 54 3.22 -16.03 -5.99
N HIS A 55 2.96 -14.84 -5.45
CA HIS A 55 2.87 -14.65 -4.01
C HIS A 55 1.75 -15.50 -3.39
N MET A 56 0.56 -15.54 -4.00
CA MET A 56 -0.54 -16.35 -3.48
C MET A 56 -0.22 -17.85 -3.48
N ARG A 57 0.50 -18.36 -4.49
CA ARG A 57 0.97 -19.76 -4.50
C ARG A 57 1.90 -20.05 -3.32
N ILE A 58 2.88 -19.17 -3.08
CA ILE A 58 3.80 -19.30 -1.93
C ILE A 58 3.03 -19.30 -0.60
N TYR A 59 1.96 -18.51 -0.47
CA TYR A 59 1.13 -18.51 0.74
C TYR A 59 0.25 -19.75 0.88
N ALA A 60 -0.26 -20.32 -0.22
CA ALA A 60 -1.03 -21.55 -0.21
C ALA A 60 -0.17 -22.73 0.28
N ASP A 61 1.07 -22.83 -0.20
CA ASP A 61 2.00 -23.89 0.19
C ASP A 61 2.47 -23.78 1.66
N ASN A 62 2.47 -22.57 2.22
CA ASN A 62 2.87 -22.30 3.61
C ASN A 62 1.71 -22.36 4.63
N SER A 63 0.47 -22.63 4.19
CA SER A 63 -0.75 -22.43 4.99
C SER A 63 -1.12 -23.56 5.98
N CYS A 64 -0.14 -24.23 6.60
CA CYS A 64 -0.41 -25.14 7.72
C CYS A 64 -0.46 -24.44 9.10
N GLU A 65 -0.04 -23.18 9.24
CA GLU A 65 -0.02 -22.51 10.54
C GLU A 65 -0.42 -21.04 10.44
N THR A 66 -1.71 -20.74 10.69
CA THR A 66 -2.26 -19.62 11.51
C THR A 66 -3.71 -19.34 11.10
N ALA A 67 -4.62 -20.16 11.63
CA ALA A 67 -6.04 -19.85 11.68
C ALA A 67 -6.30 -18.81 12.79
N GLY A 68 -6.24 -17.53 12.44
CA GLY A 68 -6.83 -16.45 13.23
C GLY A 68 -8.17 -16.08 12.62
N THR A 69 -9.22 -16.81 13.00
CA THR A 69 -10.61 -16.45 12.69
C THR A 69 -10.95 -15.15 13.41
N SER A 70 -11.27 -14.11 12.64
CA SER A 70 -12.10 -13.02 13.13
C SER A 70 -13.19 -12.82 12.09
N ASP A 71 -14.27 -13.57 12.26
CA ASP A 71 -15.56 -13.26 11.65
C ASP A 71 -16.06 -11.99 12.32
N GLN A 72 -15.89 -10.84 11.65
CA GLN A 72 -16.58 -9.61 11.98
C GLN A 72 -17.53 -9.27 10.84
N GLU A 73 -18.80 -9.09 11.21
CA GLU A 73 -19.91 -8.81 10.31
C GLU A 73 -19.65 -7.59 9.42
N LEU A 74 -20.08 -7.73 8.17
CA LEU A 74 -19.90 -6.80 7.07
C LEU A 74 -20.73 -5.53 7.32
N SER A 75 -20.12 -4.47 7.85
CA SER A 75 -20.71 -3.13 7.92
C SER A 75 -20.09 -2.22 6.85
N SER A 76 -20.85 -1.98 5.77
CA SER A 76 -20.48 -1.15 4.62
C SER A 76 -20.46 0.35 4.96
N SER A 77 -19.40 0.80 5.65
CA SER A 77 -19.18 2.22 5.90
C SER A 77 -17.69 2.52 6.02
N TYR A 78 -17.05 2.76 4.87
CA TYR A 78 -15.72 3.36 4.82
C TYR A 78 -15.77 4.76 5.48
N ARG A 79 -14.81 5.05 6.36
CA ARG A 79 -14.71 6.39 6.98
C ARG A 79 -14.27 7.40 5.91
N LEU A 80 -15.24 8.15 5.38
CA LEU A 80 -14.96 9.29 4.53
C LEU A 80 -14.43 10.45 5.38
N PHE A 81 -13.18 10.84 5.15
CA PHE A 81 -12.70 12.14 5.62
C PHE A 81 -13.33 13.24 4.76
N PRO A 82 -13.72 14.40 5.35
CA PRO A 82 -14.28 15.51 4.59
C PRO A 82 -13.36 15.90 3.44
N TYR A 83 -13.86 15.85 2.21
CA TYR A 83 -13.15 16.26 1.01
C TYR A 83 -13.46 17.73 0.74
N GLU A 84 -12.52 18.62 1.05
CA GLU A 84 -12.54 19.97 0.50
C GLU A 84 -11.98 19.93 -0.92
N LYS A 85 -12.84 20.27 -1.88
CA LYS A 85 -12.54 20.28 -3.31
C LYS A 85 -11.64 21.47 -3.62
N ASP A 86 -10.35 21.31 -3.38
CA ASP A 86 -9.35 22.31 -3.72
C ASP A 86 -8.81 22.04 -5.14
N GLY A 87 -8.98 23.02 -6.03
CA GLY A 87 -8.57 22.90 -7.44
C GLY A 87 -7.06 22.75 -7.54
N GLY A 88 -6.58 21.54 -7.82
CA GLY A 88 -5.17 21.19 -7.69
C GLY A 88 -4.67 20.25 -8.78
N LEU A 89 -3.38 19.87 -8.66
CA LEU A 89 -2.69 18.94 -9.56
C LEU A 89 -3.47 17.62 -9.79
N TRP A 90 -4.33 17.26 -8.85
CA TRP A 90 -5.06 16.00 -8.80
C TRP A 90 -6.47 16.04 -9.40
N ASP A 91 -6.94 17.19 -9.89
CA ASP A 91 -8.29 17.33 -10.43
C ASP A 91 -8.60 16.33 -11.55
N VAL A 92 -7.62 16.05 -12.40
CA VAL A 92 -7.76 15.09 -13.51
C VAL A 92 -7.91 13.66 -12.98
N HIS A 93 -7.18 13.33 -11.91
CA HIS A 93 -7.26 12.04 -11.26
C HIS A 93 -8.60 11.87 -10.54
N ASP A 94 -9.03 12.87 -9.77
CA ASP A 94 -10.21 12.80 -8.92
C ASP A 94 -11.52 12.81 -9.74
N LYS A 95 -11.54 13.44 -10.92
CA LYS A 95 -12.70 13.42 -11.85
C LYS A 95 -12.91 12.09 -12.58
N SER A 96 -11.87 11.26 -12.70
CA SER A 96 -11.93 9.98 -13.44
C SER A 96 -12.53 8.82 -12.62
N THR A 97 -12.97 9.07 -11.38
CA THR A 97 -13.42 8.04 -10.42
C THR A 97 -14.89 7.60 -10.61
N SER A 98 -15.65 8.23 -11.51
CA SER A 98 -17.08 7.98 -11.68
C SER A 98 -17.37 6.91 -12.75
N GLN A 99 -17.25 5.63 -12.41
CA GLN A 99 -17.92 4.56 -13.18
C GLN A 99 -18.55 3.52 -12.22
N GLU A 100 -19.83 3.26 -12.45
CA GLU A 100 -20.69 2.33 -11.69
C GLU A 100 -20.40 0.87 -12.10
N ILE A 101 -20.39 -0.04 -11.13
CA ILE A 101 -20.22 -1.48 -11.37
C ILE A 101 -21.57 -2.10 -11.70
N GLN A 102 -21.59 -2.93 -12.75
CA GLN A 102 -22.58 -3.99 -12.92
C GLN A 102 -22.06 -5.28 -12.28
N SER A 103 -22.77 -5.77 -11.27
CA SER A 103 -22.49 -7.05 -10.62
C SER A 103 -22.89 -8.22 -11.52
N SER A 104 -21.97 -9.13 -11.80
CA SER A 104 -22.30 -10.43 -12.36
C SER A 104 -21.84 -11.53 -11.41
N ASP A 105 -22.81 -12.24 -10.84
CA ASP A 105 -22.61 -13.54 -10.19
C ASP A 105 -22.25 -14.61 -11.22
N VAL A 106 -21.48 -15.60 -10.79
CA VAL A 106 -21.81 -17.04 -10.83
C VAL A 106 -20.54 -17.92 -10.71
N SER A 107 -20.82 -19.02 -10.03
CA SER A 107 -20.12 -20.23 -9.61
C SER A 107 -19.15 -20.96 -10.54
N ASP A 108 -18.35 -21.78 -9.84
CA ASP A 108 -17.89 -23.14 -10.10
C ASP A 108 -16.61 -23.44 -10.91
N LYS A 109 -15.68 -24.02 -10.14
CA LYS A 109 -14.62 -24.99 -10.48
C LYS A 109 -13.64 -24.55 -11.56
N ASP A 110 -12.54 -23.91 -11.16
CA ASP A 110 -11.28 -24.00 -11.91
C ASP A 110 -10.06 -23.49 -11.11
N ASP A 111 -8.90 -23.96 -11.54
CA ASP A 111 -7.50 -23.71 -11.13
C ASP A 111 -7.25 -22.44 -10.27
N LEU A 112 -6.40 -22.54 -9.24
CA LEU A 112 -6.09 -21.44 -8.32
C LEU A 112 -5.67 -20.16 -9.07
N SER A 113 -4.96 -20.30 -10.19
CA SER A 113 -4.60 -19.20 -11.09
C SER A 113 -5.84 -18.50 -11.69
N THR A 114 -6.79 -19.27 -12.20
CA THR A 114 -8.04 -18.74 -12.78
C THR A 114 -8.89 -18.01 -11.75
N HIS A 115 -8.98 -18.54 -10.53
CA HIS A 115 -9.70 -17.87 -9.45
C HIS A 115 -9.04 -16.53 -9.05
N VAL A 116 -7.71 -16.49 -8.93
CA VAL A 116 -6.98 -15.26 -8.57
C VAL A 116 -7.15 -14.20 -9.64
N LYS A 117 -7.02 -14.56 -10.93
CA LYS A 117 -7.25 -13.64 -12.05
C LYS A 117 -8.65 -13.06 -12.04
N LYS A 118 -9.67 -13.91 -11.87
CA LYS A 118 -11.07 -13.45 -11.79
C LYS A 118 -11.28 -12.46 -10.63
N ASN A 119 -10.70 -12.71 -9.46
CA ASN A 119 -10.80 -11.77 -8.33
C ASN A 119 -10.10 -10.43 -8.63
N ILE A 120 -8.94 -10.45 -9.30
CA ILE A 120 -8.25 -9.23 -9.73
C ILE A 120 -9.10 -8.47 -10.74
N GLU A 121 -9.69 -9.13 -11.72
CA GLU A 121 -10.59 -8.52 -12.71
C GLU A 121 -11.80 -7.84 -12.05
N ILE A 122 -12.45 -8.52 -11.10
CA ILE A 122 -13.59 -7.95 -10.35
C ILE A 122 -13.13 -6.73 -9.55
N TYR A 123 -12.02 -6.82 -8.82
CA TYR A 123 -11.45 -5.71 -8.07
C TYR A 123 -11.10 -4.50 -8.97
N LEU A 124 -10.54 -4.75 -10.16
CA LEU A 124 -10.21 -3.69 -11.11
C LEU A 124 -11.45 -3.04 -11.73
N ALA A 125 -12.56 -3.77 -11.82
CA ALA A 125 -13.85 -3.25 -12.26
C ALA A 125 -14.56 -2.38 -11.19
N GLU A 126 -14.23 -2.54 -9.91
CA GLU A 126 -14.79 -1.69 -8.84
C GLU A 126 -14.42 -0.20 -9.02
N PRO A 127 -15.22 0.77 -8.53
CA PRO A 127 -14.85 2.17 -8.60
C PRO A 127 -13.58 2.38 -7.77
N ARG A 128 -12.80 3.39 -8.16
CA ARG A 128 -11.60 3.75 -7.41
C ARG A 128 -12.00 4.40 -6.08
N LEU A 129 -11.22 4.10 -5.06
CA LEU A 129 -11.38 4.72 -3.75
C LEU A 129 -10.95 6.19 -3.83
N GLN A 130 -11.62 7.07 -3.08
CA GLN A 130 -11.21 8.46 -2.97
C GLN A 130 -9.78 8.56 -2.41
N ARG A 131 -9.01 9.53 -2.91
CA ARG A 131 -7.58 9.67 -2.59
C ARG A 131 -7.28 9.86 -1.10
N ASN A 132 -8.20 10.50 -0.37
CA ASN A 132 -8.12 10.80 1.06
C ASN A 132 -8.69 9.68 1.95
N ALA A 133 -9.26 8.63 1.38
CA ALA A 133 -9.79 7.53 2.16
C ALA A 133 -8.66 6.62 2.66
N ASP A 134 -8.94 5.92 3.76
CA ASP A 134 -8.03 4.95 4.33
C ASP A 134 -8.05 3.64 3.53
N ILE A 135 -6.89 3.31 2.95
CA ILE A 135 -6.68 2.08 2.17
C ILE A 135 -6.79 0.82 3.04
N TYR A 136 -6.42 0.88 4.33
CA TYR A 136 -6.45 -0.28 5.20
C TYR A 136 -7.89 -0.62 5.57
N SER A 137 -8.69 0.40 5.92
CA SER A 137 -10.14 0.24 6.13
C SER A 137 -10.85 -0.37 4.89
N TYR A 138 -10.48 0.02 3.67
CA TYR A 138 -11.03 -0.61 2.45
C TYR A 138 -10.68 -2.10 2.39
N TRP A 139 -9.40 -2.45 2.57
CA TRP A 139 -8.95 -3.83 2.49
C TRP A 139 -9.53 -4.71 3.60
N ASP A 140 -9.76 -4.17 4.79
CA ASP A 140 -10.39 -4.90 5.91
C ASP A 140 -11.85 -5.25 5.63
N CYS A 141 -12.60 -4.36 4.99
CA CYS A 141 -14.00 -4.59 4.61
C CYS A 141 -14.17 -5.29 3.24
N SER A 142 -13.10 -5.44 2.47
CA SER A 142 -13.16 -5.99 1.11
C SER A 142 -13.46 -7.51 1.13
N PRO A 143 -14.29 -8.01 0.20
CA PRO A 143 -14.55 -9.45 0.07
C PRO A 143 -13.34 -10.25 -0.43
N PHE A 144 -12.31 -9.58 -0.96
CA PHE A 144 -11.13 -10.20 -1.56
C PHE A 144 -10.09 -10.64 -0.52
N VAL A 145 -10.40 -11.66 0.28
CA VAL A 145 -9.54 -12.14 1.37
C VAL A 145 -8.13 -12.53 0.89
N SER A 146 -8.02 -13.14 -0.29
CA SER A 146 -6.75 -13.53 -0.89
C SER A 146 -5.92 -12.32 -1.29
N LEU A 147 -6.52 -11.34 -1.99
CA LEU A 147 -5.85 -10.09 -2.38
C LEU A 147 -5.48 -9.26 -1.16
N ARG A 148 -6.31 -9.21 -0.11
CA ARG A 148 -6.03 -8.48 1.13
C ARG A 148 -4.69 -8.87 1.73
N LYS A 149 -4.37 -10.17 1.79
CA LYS A 149 -3.08 -10.66 2.32
C LYS A 149 -1.90 -10.10 1.53
N VAL A 150 -2.01 -10.08 0.20
CA VAL A 150 -0.96 -9.57 -0.68
C VAL A 150 -0.89 -8.04 -0.61
N ALA A 151 -2.04 -7.37 -0.59
CA ALA A 151 -2.17 -5.92 -0.44
C ALA A 151 -1.51 -5.42 0.86
N LEU A 152 -1.78 -6.06 2.00
CA LEU A 152 -1.15 -5.70 3.27
C LEU A 152 0.38 -5.82 3.21
N LYS A 153 0.94 -6.82 2.51
CA LYS A 153 2.39 -6.96 2.35
C LYS A 153 3.00 -5.82 1.53
N TYR A 154 2.38 -5.45 0.41
CA TYR A 154 2.93 -4.41 -0.45
C TYR A 154 2.65 -3.00 0.09
N LEU A 155 1.46 -2.75 0.63
CA LEU A 155 1.01 -1.43 1.08
C LEU A 155 1.50 -1.07 2.50
N SER A 156 2.10 -1.98 3.26
CA SER A 156 2.66 -1.70 4.60
C SER A 156 4.07 -1.12 4.57
N ALA A 157 4.78 -1.22 3.45
CA ALA A 157 6.13 -0.70 3.34
C ALA A 157 6.11 0.84 3.43
N PRO A 158 6.89 1.46 4.33
CA PRO A 158 6.98 2.91 4.39
C PRO A 158 7.57 3.46 3.08
N PRO A 159 7.05 4.58 2.54
CA PRO A 159 7.46 5.10 1.24
C PRO A 159 8.89 5.65 1.23
N THR A 160 9.48 5.93 2.41
CA THR A 160 10.81 6.52 2.54
C THR A 160 11.54 6.01 3.78
N THR A 161 12.86 6.09 3.75
CA THR A 161 13.74 5.89 4.92
C THR A 161 13.71 7.06 5.90
N VAL A 162 12.93 8.11 5.64
CA VAL A 162 12.92 9.32 6.48
C VAL A 162 12.54 9.00 7.92
N SER A 163 11.59 8.09 8.15
CA SER A 163 11.22 7.69 9.51
C SER A 163 12.36 7.00 10.25
N SER A 164 13.16 6.16 9.57
CA SER A 164 14.34 5.54 10.17
C SER A 164 15.47 6.55 10.35
N GLU A 165 15.68 7.46 9.41
CA GLU A 165 16.66 8.55 9.54
C GLU A 165 16.32 9.51 10.69
N GLN A 166 15.04 9.83 10.89
CA GLN A 166 14.57 10.59 12.04
C GLN A 166 14.83 9.82 13.34
N LEU A 167 14.55 8.52 13.36
CA LEU A 167 14.85 7.66 14.51
C LEU A 167 16.35 7.67 14.84
N PHE A 168 17.22 7.50 13.84
CA PHE A 168 18.67 7.49 14.04
C PHE A 168 19.23 8.88 14.35
N SER A 169 18.64 9.95 13.84
CA SER A 169 19.03 11.33 14.16
C SER A 169 18.67 11.68 15.60
N ALA A 170 17.45 11.32 16.04
CA ALA A 170 17.02 11.47 17.43
C ALA A 170 17.86 10.59 18.37
N ALA A 171 18.17 9.36 17.95
CA ALA A 171 19.12 8.51 18.66
C ALA A 171 20.49 9.18 18.76
N GLY A 172 20.96 9.87 17.70
CA GLY A 172 22.20 10.63 17.69
C GLY A 172 22.31 11.68 18.80
N GLN A 173 21.19 12.33 19.14
CA GLN A 173 21.13 13.24 20.29
C GLN A 173 21.23 12.50 21.63
N ILE A 174 20.58 11.33 21.76
CA ILE A 174 20.74 10.43 22.91
C ILE A 174 22.20 9.94 23.04
N TYR A 175 22.84 9.62 21.91
CA TYR A 175 24.25 9.22 21.81
C TYR A 175 25.21 10.37 22.21
N SER A 176 24.87 11.62 21.89
CA SER A 176 25.72 12.80 22.13
C SER A 176 25.59 13.35 23.56
N ASP A 177 24.36 13.48 24.08
CA ASP A 177 24.09 14.23 25.32
C ASP A 177 24.24 13.38 26.59
N ARG A 178 24.20 12.04 26.51
CA ARG A 178 24.25 11.13 27.68
C ARG A 178 25.47 10.22 27.71
N ARG A 179 26.66 10.79 27.48
CA ARG A 179 27.97 10.10 27.54
C ARG A 179 28.33 9.43 28.88
N SER A 180 27.46 9.43 29.89
CA SER A 180 27.67 8.70 31.14
C SER A 180 27.10 7.27 31.06
N ASN A 181 27.95 6.31 30.68
CA ASN A 181 27.82 4.88 31.02
C ASN A 181 26.59 4.09 30.54
N LEU A 182 26.02 4.39 29.37
CA LEU A 182 25.01 3.51 28.76
C LEU A 182 25.67 2.42 27.92
N LEU A 183 25.46 1.15 28.30
CA LEU A 183 25.81 -0.01 27.48
C LEU A 183 24.96 -0.02 26.20
N LYS A 184 25.54 -0.47 25.08
CA LYS A 184 24.89 -0.53 23.76
C LYS A 184 23.50 -1.21 23.80
N GLU A 185 23.38 -2.29 24.56
CA GLU A 185 22.11 -3.03 24.74
C GLU A 185 21.00 -2.19 25.39
N ASN A 186 21.36 -1.28 26.31
CA ASN A 186 20.38 -0.42 26.98
C ASN A 186 19.91 0.72 26.06
N VAL A 187 20.74 1.12 25.09
CA VAL A 187 20.39 2.16 24.11
C VAL A 187 19.35 1.64 23.13
N ASP A 188 19.50 0.41 22.62
CA ASP A 188 18.52 -0.20 21.71
C ASP A 188 17.15 -0.34 22.39
N LYS A 189 17.13 -0.79 23.66
CA LYS A 189 15.91 -0.85 24.48
C LYS A 189 15.29 0.53 24.69
N LEU A 190 16.11 1.54 24.98
CA LEU A 190 15.63 2.92 25.19
C LEU A 190 15.04 3.51 23.91
N LEU A 191 15.67 3.27 22.76
CA LEU A 191 15.19 3.73 21.45
C LEU A 191 13.86 3.04 21.10
N PHE A 192 13.78 1.72 21.32
CA PHE A 192 12.55 0.96 21.14
C PHE A 192 11.41 1.50 22.03
N LEU A 193 11.67 1.69 23.32
CA LEU A 193 10.66 2.22 24.25
C LEU A 193 10.25 3.64 23.87
N THR A 194 11.19 4.56 23.64
CA THR A 194 10.89 5.96 23.33
C THR A 194 9.98 6.11 22.10
N TYR A 195 10.16 5.25 21.10
CA TYR A 195 9.36 5.30 19.88
C TYR A 195 8.00 4.58 20.04
N ASN A 196 7.98 3.41 20.67
CA ASN A 196 6.78 2.58 20.76
C ASN A 196 5.87 2.93 21.94
N ILE A 197 6.36 3.61 22.99
CA ILE A 197 5.55 3.98 24.17
C ILE A 197 4.33 4.83 23.81
N ARG A 198 4.44 5.63 22.72
CA ARG A 198 3.34 6.42 22.17
C ARG A 198 2.21 5.56 21.59
N LEU A 199 2.53 4.35 21.12
CA LEU A 199 1.53 3.38 20.62
C LEU A 199 0.73 2.76 21.77
N PHE A 200 1.27 2.76 22.99
CA PHE A 200 0.61 2.19 24.16
C PHE A 200 -0.19 3.23 24.97
N HIS A 201 -0.33 4.46 24.48
CA HIS A 201 -0.99 5.57 25.20
C HIS A 201 -0.51 5.74 26.64
N TYR A 202 0.77 5.46 26.89
CA TYR A 202 1.35 5.52 28.23
C TYR A 202 1.68 6.98 28.55
N GLU A 203 0.95 7.56 29.50
CA GLU A 203 1.25 8.88 30.07
C GLU A 203 2.19 8.74 31.27
N TYR A 204 3.15 9.67 31.37
CA TYR A 204 4.20 9.68 32.40
C TYR A 204 3.73 10.35 33.69
#